data_AF-A0A9D6XRS8-F1
#
_entry.id   AF-A0A9D6XRS8-F1
#
_cell.length_a   1.000
_cell.length_b   1.000
_cell.length_c   1.000
_cell.angle_alpha   90.00
_cell.angle_beta   90.00
_cell.angle_gamma   90.00
#
_symmetry.space_group_name_H-M   'P 1'
#
loop_
_entity.id
_entity.type
_entity.pdbx_description
1 polymer ?
#
loop_
_entity_poly.entity_id
_entity_poly.type
_entity_poly.pdbx_seq_one_letter_code
_entity_poly.pdbx_strand_id
1 'polypeptide(L)'
;MMRLRQLLGPLVAAALLLVATLNGVAQSPDDITDIPVNPEREAYYGDLHLLTTYSFSAYMAGVRVGPDDAYRFARGEPVNYLGEGLRRSSPPLDFLAVTDQAENMGLFNTLDDPNSLFSKSEIGQWIRKRDTNVLGQIIDLMLFSRQNPLLGVDAAAVKAATQTAWQQEIEAANHHYQPGMFTTFIGFHWTSYSGGKNLHRNVIFRGNNAPLPFSSIDSIKPEDLWTYLDTSRRQGWEALAIPHNSNLSDGLMFDGVDSDGLPITQAYAKRRAAHEPLVEISNLGESETHPALSPNDEFSRFELFGMEKMKKPAGSYVRHALGRGMEIAQHAGGFNPFKFGFVASTDYSNGLSDSAEIAYAGTNRTIDPRKPLAYVDRSVGHPEQSAAYRPGSGSLTGVWAEQNTRKSIFAAFRRKETFGTSGTRLKLRFFASWEYGSALFRRKDWIKEAYRRGVPMGGDLPPRPAGKTAPRFAIWATRDPEGANLDRLQVIKISLENGKSVEKIYDVALSNGRKVDPKKGKAATVGNTVDLQRATYTNTIGATEISAVWQDPQFDPKARAAYYLRVLEIPTPRWSTIEAVKRGQPLPEGVPGTIQERGWSSPVWFVPQQ
;
A
#
# COMPACT_ATOMS: atom_id res chain seq x y z
N MET A 1 86.43 32.42 -5.79
CA MET A 1 87.03 32.87 -7.06
C MET A 1 86.11 32.47 -8.20
N MET A 2 85.68 33.44 -9.02
CA MET A 2 85.27 33.36 -10.45
C MET A 2 84.19 32.36 -10.88
N ARG A 3 83.34 32.60 -11.89
CA ARG A 3 82.83 33.77 -12.61
C ARG A 3 81.72 33.22 -13.50
N LEU A 4 80.68 34.04 -13.65
CA LEU A 4 79.60 34.06 -14.66
C LEU A 4 79.98 33.65 -16.10
N ARG A 5 79.09 32.93 -16.82
CA ARG A 5 78.55 33.12 -18.21
C ARG A 5 77.85 31.82 -18.70
N GLN A 6 76.52 31.78 -18.89
CA GLN A 6 75.75 32.09 -20.14
C GLN A 6 76.20 31.22 -21.34
N LEU A 7 75.38 30.56 -22.18
CA LEU A 7 73.96 30.67 -22.59
C LEU A 7 73.64 29.46 -23.52
N LEU A 8 72.37 29.01 -23.57
CA LEU A 8 71.58 28.45 -24.71
C LEU A 8 70.64 27.30 -24.27
N GLY A 9 69.32 27.57 -24.19
CA GLY A 9 68.23 26.64 -23.84
C GLY A 9 67.55 25.99 -25.07
N PRO A 10 66.24 25.65 -25.06
CA PRO A 10 65.27 25.56 -23.94
C PRO A 10 64.41 24.25 -23.97
N LEU A 11 63.35 24.22 -23.14
CA LEU A 11 62.20 23.28 -23.09
C LEU A 11 62.34 22.07 -22.14
N VAL A 12 61.83 22.19 -20.92
CA VAL A 12 60.53 21.61 -20.48
C VAL A 12 60.19 22.26 -19.12
N ALA A 13 59.11 23.04 -19.08
CA ALA A 13 58.57 23.59 -17.84
C ALA A 13 57.67 22.54 -17.19
N ALA A 14 58.13 21.92 -16.09
CA ALA A 14 57.29 21.17 -15.18
C ALA A 14 56.71 22.15 -14.14
N ALA A 15 55.44 22.52 -14.32
CA ALA A 15 54.68 23.23 -13.29
C ALA A 15 54.20 22.24 -12.24
N LEU A 16 54.78 22.31 -11.04
CA LEU A 16 54.17 21.78 -9.81
C LEU A 16 52.95 22.65 -9.48
N LEU A 17 51.78 22.21 -9.90
CA LEU A 17 50.50 22.74 -9.43
C LEU A 17 50.08 21.94 -8.19
N LEU A 18 50.09 22.62 -7.06
CA LEU A 18 49.50 22.19 -5.80
C LEU A 18 47.98 22.05 -6.01
N VAL A 19 47.49 20.84 -6.28
CA VAL A 19 46.05 20.56 -6.26
C VAL A 19 45.65 20.34 -4.81
N ALA A 20 45.12 21.38 -4.17
CA ALA A 20 44.33 21.23 -2.96
C ALA A 20 43.06 20.46 -3.34
N THR A 21 43.01 19.17 -2.99
CA THR A 21 41.79 18.37 -3.07
C THR A 21 40.79 18.92 -2.05
N LEU A 22 39.83 19.72 -2.54
CA LEU A 22 38.57 19.95 -1.85
C LEU A 22 37.82 18.62 -1.78
N ASN A 23 38.12 17.80 -0.77
CA ASN A 23 37.26 16.72 -0.34
C ASN A 23 36.01 17.36 0.31
N GLY A 24 35.11 17.86 -0.53
CA GLY A 24 33.73 18.05 -0.13
C GLY A 24 33.18 16.67 0.16
N VAL A 25 33.02 16.32 1.43
CA VAL A 25 32.17 15.19 1.83
C VAL A 25 30.78 15.54 1.32
N ALA A 26 30.38 14.96 0.18
CA ALA A 26 29.00 15.06 -0.26
C ALA A 26 28.15 14.47 0.87
N GLN A 27 27.34 15.31 1.51
CA GLN A 27 26.35 14.84 2.48
C GLN A 27 25.49 13.77 1.79
N SER A 28 25.18 12.69 2.49
CA SER A 28 24.20 11.72 1.99
C SER A 28 22.92 12.49 1.65
N PRO A 29 22.19 12.17 0.57
CA PRO A 29 20.88 12.76 0.30
C PRO A 29 19.90 12.65 1.48
N ASP A 30 20.12 11.67 2.37
CA ASP A 30 19.35 11.47 3.61
C ASP A 30 19.68 12.51 4.72
N ASP A 31 20.75 13.30 4.57
CA ASP A 31 21.26 14.26 5.55
C ASP A 31 20.89 15.73 5.24
N ILE A 32 20.04 15.99 4.25
CA ILE A 32 19.57 17.35 3.93
C ILE A 32 18.68 17.87 5.08
N THR A 33 19.17 18.88 5.82
CA THR A 33 18.51 19.44 7.01
C THR A 33 17.57 20.61 6.75
N ASP A 34 17.57 21.19 5.54
CA ASP A 34 16.91 22.47 5.26
C ASP A 34 15.45 22.35 4.80
N ILE A 35 14.83 21.17 4.95
CA ILE A 35 13.42 20.96 4.61
C ILE A 35 12.56 21.47 5.78
N PRO A 36 11.59 22.37 5.56
CA PRO A 36 10.73 22.86 6.65
C PRO A 36 9.99 21.73 7.37
N VAL A 37 10.10 21.69 8.70
CA VAL A 37 9.37 20.75 9.55
C VAL A 37 8.00 21.34 9.87
N ASN A 38 6.91 20.66 9.49
CA ASN A 38 5.57 21.02 9.94
C ASN A 38 5.21 20.21 11.22
N PRO A 39 5.15 20.84 12.41
CA PRO A 39 4.78 20.15 13.65
C PRO A 39 3.31 19.71 13.68
N GLU A 40 2.45 20.27 12.81
CA GLU A 40 1.06 19.85 12.64
C GLU A 40 0.91 18.71 11.63
N ARG A 41 2.01 18.35 10.94
CA ARG A 41 2.10 17.33 9.89
C ARG A 41 1.30 17.66 8.63
N GLU A 42 1.84 17.25 7.50
CA GLU A 42 1.18 17.29 6.20
C GLU A 42 0.77 15.88 5.76
N ALA A 43 -0.30 15.79 4.99
CA ALA A 43 -0.71 14.55 4.35
C ALA A 43 0.06 14.37 3.05
N TYR A 44 0.90 13.33 2.99
CA TYR A 44 1.58 12.90 1.78
C TYR A 44 0.92 11.64 1.23
N TYR A 45 0.85 11.51 -0.09
CA TYR A 45 0.22 10.42 -0.80
C TYR A 45 1.23 9.64 -1.64
N GLY A 46 1.15 8.33 -1.57
CA GLY A 46 2.07 7.46 -2.28
C GLY A 46 1.57 6.05 -2.45
N ASP A 47 2.42 5.24 -3.04
CA ASP A 47 2.18 3.85 -3.35
C ASP A 47 3.36 3.01 -2.84
N LEU A 48 3.08 1.90 -2.19
CA LEU A 48 4.08 1.03 -1.56
C LEU A 48 4.11 -0.36 -2.19
N HIS A 49 3.36 -0.56 -3.27
CA HIS A 49 3.25 -1.83 -3.97
C HIS A 49 3.10 -1.61 -5.47
N LEU A 50 4.24 -1.59 -6.15
CA LEU A 50 4.30 -1.43 -7.59
C LEU A 50 5.37 -2.35 -8.15
N LEU A 51 5.00 -3.16 -9.14
CA LEU A 51 5.91 -4.08 -9.80
C LEU A 51 6.28 -3.54 -11.18
N THR A 52 7.55 -3.71 -11.54
CA THR A 52 8.13 -3.31 -12.82
C THR A 52 8.56 -4.54 -13.60
N THR A 53 9.23 -4.34 -14.73
CA THR A 53 9.75 -5.41 -15.58
C THR A 53 10.70 -6.40 -14.87
N TYR A 54 11.21 -6.09 -13.67
CA TYR A 54 12.02 -7.03 -12.88
C TYR A 54 11.19 -8.13 -12.20
N SER A 55 9.89 -7.92 -12.05
CA SER A 55 8.95 -8.96 -11.62
C SER A 55 8.54 -9.88 -12.76
N PHE A 56 8.45 -11.18 -12.47
CA PHE A 56 8.00 -12.17 -13.44
C PHE A 56 6.60 -11.87 -13.98
N SER A 57 5.66 -11.55 -13.09
CA SER A 57 4.26 -11.25 -13.45
C SER A 57 4.16 -10.12 -14.48
N ALA A 58 4.91 -9.05 -14.28
CA ALA A 58 4.99 -7.89 -15.16
C ALA A 58 5.67 -8.22 -16.48
N TYR A 59 6.85 -8.86 -16.43
CA TYR A 59 7.60 -9.21 -17.64
C TYR A 59 6.80 -10.10 -18.59
N MET A 60 6.12 -11.11 -18.04
CA MET A 60 5.28 -12.04 -18.80
C MET A 60 4.03 -11.38 -19.37
N ALA A 61 3.51 -10.34 -18.71
CA ALA A 61 2.46 -9.49 -19.28
C ALA A 61 2.98 -8.62 -20.45
N GLY A 62 4.29 -8.61 -20.74
CA GLY A 62 4.87 -7.79 -21.81
C GLY A 62 5.28 -6.39 -21.35
N VAL A 63 5.32 -6.15 -20.04
CA VAL A 63 5.77 -4.88 -19.46
C VAL A 63 7.27 -4.76 -19.64
N ARG A 64 7.70 -3.56 -20.04
CA ARG A 64 9.11 -3.17 -20.19
C ARG A 64 9.47 -1.91 -19.41
N VAL A 65 8.53 -1.37 -18.65
CA VAL A 65 8.75 -0.26 -17.72
C VAL A 65 9.65 -0.77 -16.59
N GLY A 66 10.81 -0.14 -16.39
CA GLY A 66 11.71 -0.41 -15.27
C GLY A 66 11.54 0.59 -14.12
N PRO A 67 12.33 0.45 -13.04
CA PRO A 67 12.22 1.31 -11.85
C PRO A 67 12.39 2.80 -12.11
N ASP A 68 13.37 3.23 -12.93
CA ASP A 68 13.54 4.66 -13.27
C ASP A 68 12.29 5.24 -13.91
N ASP A 69 11.70 4.54 -14.90
CA ASP A 69 10.46 4.98 -15.55
C ASP A 69 9.28 4.99 -14.58
N ALA A 70 9.18 4.02 -13.68
CA ALA A 70 8.14 4.03 -12.64
C ALA A 70 8.23 5.28 -11.75
N TYR A 71 9.44 5.66 -11.31
CA TYR A 71 9.65 6.88 -10.53
C TYR A 71 9.40 8.15 -11.33
N ARG A 72 9.81 8.20 -12.61
CA ARG A 72 9.50 9.32 -13.51
C ARG A 72 7.99 9.49 -13.68
N PHE A 73 7.29 8.40 -13.94
CA PHE A 73 5.83 8.39 -14.06
C PHE A 73 5.17 8.87 -12.77
N ALA A 74 5.60 8.39 -11.60
CA ALA A 74 5.12 8.82 -10.28
C ALA A 74 5.25 10.33 -10.05
N ARG A 75 6.32 10.96 -10.53
CA ARG A 75 6.51 12.42 -10.52
C ARG A 75 5.70 13.17 -11.58
N GLY A 76 4.92 12.45 -12.39
CA GLY A 76 4.12 13.00 -13.47
C GLY A 76 4.94 13.32 -14.72
N GLU A 77 6.07 12.67 -14.96
CA GLU A 77 6.76 12.73 -16.25
C GLU A 77 6.14 11.73 -17.24
N PRO A 78 6.20 11.99 -18.56
CA PRO A 78 5.77 11.03 -19.56
C PRO A 78 6.76 9.86 -19.68
N VAL A 79 6.24 8.65 -19.81
CA VAL A 79 7.00 7.40 -20.02
C VAL A 79 6.42 6.60 -21.18
N ASN A 80 7.25 5.80 -21.83
CA ASN A 80 6.80 4.95 -22.93
C ASN A 80 6.22 3.64 -22.38
N TYR A 81 4.96 3.37 -22.68
CA TYR A 81 4.28 2.14 -22.32
C TYR A 81 3.53 1.58 -23.51
N LEU A 82 3.85 0.34 -23.90
CA LEU A 82 3.26 -0.33 -25.08
C LEU A 82 3.33 0.50 -26.38
N GLY A 83 4.40 1.29 -26.52
CA GLY A 83 4.67 2.14 -27.68
C GLY A 83 4.00 3.52 -27.63
N GLU A 84 3.42 3.91 -26.49
CA GLU A 84 2.77 5.21 -26.30
C GLU A 84 3.37 6.00 -25.14
N GLY A 85 3.45 7.32 -25.30
CA GLY A 85 3.78 8.22 -24.21
C GLY A 85 2.60 8.37 -23.25
N LEU A 86 2.68 7.76 -22.08
CA LEU A 86 1.70 7.90 -21.00
C LEU A 86 2.22 8.81 -19.90
N ARG A 87 1.29 9.55 -19.27
CA ARG A 87 1.55 10.38 -18.10
C ARG A 87 0.46 10.09 -17.07
N ARG A 88 0.77 10.24 -15.78
CA ARG A 88 -0.25 10.21 -14.73
C ARG A 88 -1.35 11.21 -15.02
N SER A 89 -2.59 10.76 -14.86
CA SER A 89 -3.77 11.61 -14.92
C SER A 89 -4.00 12.32 -13.60
N SER A 90 -3.65 11.65 -12.49
CA SER A 90 -3.62 12.23 -11.16
C SER A 90 -2.38 13.11 -10.97
N PRO A 91 -2.40 14.10 -10.06
CA PRO A 91 -1.19 14.83 -9.65
C PRO A 91 0.00 13.90 -9.30
N PRO A 92 1.24 14.40 -9.27
CA PRO A 92 2.40 13.63 -8.83
C PRO A 92 2.21 13.01 -7.43
N LEU A 93 2.80 11.85 -7.19
CA LEU A 93 2.90 11.28 -5.84
C LEU A 93 3.93 12.04 -5.03
N ASP A 94 3.74 12.02 -3.71
CA ASP A 94 4.74 12.49 -2.74
C ASP A 94 5.78 11.41 -2.46
N PHE A 95 5.41 10.12 -2.55
CA PHE A 95 6.34 9.02 -2.40
C PHE A 95 5.96 7.77 -3.20
N LEU A 96 6.96 6.93 -3.50
CA LEU A 96 6.78 5.62 -4.16
C LEU A 96 7.80 4.60 -3.62
N ALA A 97 7.37 3.36 -3.43
CA ALA A 97 8.27 2.20 -3.40
C ALA A 97 7.97 1.32 -4.61
N VAL A 98 9.01 1.04 -5.42
CA VAL A 98 8.99 -0.14 -6.28
C VAL A 98 9.27 -1.35 -5.39
N THR A 99 8.48 -2.40 -5.56
CA THR A 99 8.57 -3.62 -4.77
C THR A 99 8.46 -4.80 -5.72
N ASP A 100 9.49 -5.00 -6.53
CA ASP A 100 9.53 -6.15 -7.43
C ASP A 100 9.63 -7.47 -6.65
N GLN A 101 9.11 -8.57 -7.22
CA GLN A 101 9.15 -9.89 -6.62
C GLN A 101 10.59 -10.29 -6.30
N ALA A 102 10.86 -10.66 -5.06
CA ALA A 102 12.17 -11.15 -4.63
C ALA A 102 12.52 -12.48 -5.33
N GLU A 103 11.50 -13.25 -5.69
CA GLU A 103 11.59 -14.53 -6.39
C GLU A 103 12.03 -14.31 -7.85
N ASN A 104 13.24 -14.75 -8.16
CA ASN A 104 13.81 -14.67 -9.52
C ASN A 104 13.84 -13.25 -10.09
N MET A 105 13.96 -12.23 -9.21
CA MET A 105 14.03 -10.82 -9.58
C MET A 105 15.03 -10.61 -10.74
N GLY A 106 14.59 -9.96 -11.80
CA GLY A 106 15.44 -9.62 -12.95
C GLY A 106 15.85 -10.78 -13.86
N LEU A 107 15.57 -12.03 -13.49
CA LEU A 107 15.99 -13.20 -14.28
C LEU A 107 15.41 -13.14 -15.70
N PHE A 108 14.15 -12.74 -15.83
CA PHE A 108 13.45 -12.70 -17.12
C PHE A 108 13.98 -11.63 -18.05
N ASN A 109 14.54 -10.55 -17.51
CA ASN A 109 15.19 -9.51 -18.32
C ASN A 109 16.45 -10.04 -19.01
N THR A 110 17.06 -11.11 -18.47
CA THR A 110 18.19 -11.78 -19.14
C THR A 110 17.75 -12.66 -20.32
N LEU A 111 16.45 -12.94 -20.48
CA LEU A 111 15.92 -13.77 -21.57
C LEU A 111 16.16 -13.16 -22.95
N ASP A 112 16.12 -11.82 -23.01
CA ASP A 112 16.30 -11.04 -24.24
C ASP A 112 17.75 -11.09 -24.75
N ASP A 113 18.72 -11.42 -23.89
CA ASP A 113 20.08 -11.75 -24.32
C ASP A 113 20.16 -13.23 -24.75
N PRO A 114 20.35 -13.54 -26.05
CA PRO A 114 20.45 -14.92 -26.55
C PRO A 114 21.62 -15.70 -25.95
N ASN A 115 22.60 -15.01 -25.34
CA ASN A 115 23.77 -15.63 -24.75
C ASN A 115 23.63 -15.94 -23.26
N SER A 116 22.62 -15.40 -22.58
CA SER A 116 22.42 -15.63 -21.15
C SER A 116 22.15 -17.11 -20.85
N LEU A 117 22.52 -17.54 -19.64
CA LEU A 117 22.26 -18.91 -19.19
C LEU A 117 20.75 -19.20 -19.16
N PHE A 118 19.94 -18.21 -18.79
CA PHE A 118 18.50 -18.35 -18.79
C PHE A 118 17.93 -18.49 -20.21
N SER A 119 18.39 -17.69 -21.18
CA SER A 119 17.95 -17.78 -22.58
C SER A 119 18.33 -19.11 -23.24
N LYS A 120 19.46 -19.71 -22.84
CA LYS A 120 19.91 -21.03 -23.30
C LYS A 120 19.25 -22.21 -22.59
N SER A 121 18.60 -21.98 -21.45
CA SER A 121 17.89 -23.03 -20.72
C SER A 121 16.68 -23.54 -21.52
N GLU A 122 16.25 -24.76 -21.23
CA GLU A 122 15.06 -25.35 -21.85
C GLU A 122 13.83 -24.45 -21.66
N ILE A 123 13.63 -23.95 -20.44
CA ILE A 123 12.51 -23.07 -20.14
C ILE A 123 12.63 -21.72 -20.87
N GLY A 124 13.81 -21.12 -20.93
CA GLY A 124 14.01 -19.87 -21.67
C GLY A 124 13.70 -20.05 -23.17
N GLN A 125 14.10 -21.18 -23.76
CA GLN A 125 13.75 -21.51 -25.14
C GLN A 125 12.24 -21.71 -25.34
N TRP A 126 11.54 -22.33 -24.38
CA TRP A 126 10.08 -22.44 -24.42
C TRP A 126 9.39 -21.07 -24.42
N ILE A 127 9.79 -20.17 -23.50
CA ILE A 127 9.22 -18.82 -23.39
C ILE A 127 9.48 -18.03 -24.68
N ARG A 128 10.70 -18.08 -25.23
CA ARG A 128 11.06 -17.39 -26.47
C ARG A 128 10.29 -17.89 -27.68
N LYS A 129 9.98 -19.20 -27.73
CA LYS A 129 9.15 -19.80 -28.79
C LYS A 129 7.66 -19.51 -28.65
N ARG A 130 7.22 -18.86 -27.55
CA ARG A 130 5.81 -18.57 -27.22
C ARG A 130 4.93 -19.81 -27.32
N ASP A 131 5.43 -20.95 -26.87
CA ASP A 131 4.64 -22.19 -26.89
C ASP A 131 3.50 -22.09 -25.85
N THR A 132 2.29 -21.86 -26.35
CA THR A 132 1.09 -21.65 -25.52
C THR A 132 0.67 -22.93 -24.80
N ASN A 133 1.16 -24.10 -25.20
CA ASN A 133 0.82 -25.38 -24.57
C ASN A 133 1.51 -25.58 -23.21
N VAL A 134 2.64 -24.89 -22.98
CA VAL A 134 3.42 -24.97 -21.74
C VAL A 134 3.32 -23.72 -20.86
N LEU A 135 2.67 -22.65 -21.34
CA LEU A 135 2.59 -21.37 -20.63
C LEU A 135 1.96 -21.49 -19.23
N GLY A 136 0.90 -22.28 -19.08
CA GLY A 136 0.27 -22.53 -17.77
C GLY A 136 1.21 -23.28 -16.81
N GLN A 137 1.95 -24.28 -17.31
CA GLN A 137 2.93 -25.02 -16.53
C GLN A 137 4.14 -24.15 -16.16
N ILE A 138 4.56 -23.24 -17.05
CA ILE A 138 5.64 -22.28 -16.79
C ILE A 138 5.22 -21.29 -15.71
N ILE A 139 4.00 -20.75 -15.77
CA ILE A 139 3.47 -19.85 -14.74
C ILE A 139 3.39 -20.57 -13.39
N ASP A 140 2.84 -21.79 -13.36
CA ASP A 140 2.75 -22.58 -12.13
C ASP A 140 4.14 -22.94 -11.58
N LEU A 141 5.08 -23.30 -12.45
CA LEU A 141 6.44 -23.60 -12.07
C LEU A 141 7.17 -22.35 -11.55
N MET A 142 6.95 -21.18 -12.13
CA MET A 142 7.74 -19.98 -11.83
C MET A 142 7.20 -19.13 -10.69
N LEU A 143 5.88 -19.07 -10.52
CA LEU A 143 5.27 -18.36 -9.40
C LEU A 143 5.11 -19.23 -8.17
N PHE A 144 4.96 -20.55 -8.34
CA PHE A 144 4.47 -21.42 -7.27
C PHE A 144 5.30 -22.70 -7.04
N SER A 145 6.27 -23.04 -7.91
CA SER A 145 7.19 -24.15 -7.62
C SER A 145 8.31 -23.72 -6.71
N ARG A 146 8.54 -24.55 -5.69
CA ARG A 146 9.64 -24.40 -4.71
C ARG A 146 10.96 -24.98 -5.22
N GLN A 147 11.01 -25.45 -6.46
CA GLN A 147 12.20 -26.10 -7.00
C GLN A 147 13.17 -25.04 -7.51
N ASN A 148 14.28 -24.89 -6.79
CA ASN A 148 15.50 -24.30 -7.29
C ASN A 148 16.53 -25.43 -7.50
N PRO A 149 17.12 -25.57 -8.70
CA PRO A 149 16.88 -24.74 -9.89
C PRO A 149 15.52 -24.98 -10.53
N LEU A 150 14.90 -23.87 -10.99
CA LEU A 150 13.84 -23.87 -11.99
C LEU A 150 14.34 -24.73 -13.15
N LEU A 151 13.68 -25.85 -13.48
CA LEU A 151 14.09 -26.86 -14.48
C LEU A 151 15.25 -26.43 -15.41
N GLY A 152 16.49 -26.69 -14.99
CA GLY A 152 17.70 -26.47 -15.81
C GLY A 152 18.29 -25.05 -15.84
N VAL A 153 17.83 -24.12 -15.00
CA VAL A 153 18.44 -22.79 -14.83
C VAL A 153 19.43 -22.81 -13.67
N ASP A 154 20.71 -22.56 -13.95
CA ASP A 154 21.75 -22.56 -12.92
C ASP A 154 21.45 -21.59 -11.75
N ALA A 155 21.55 -22.08 -10.51
CA ALA A 155 21.22 -21.30 -9.31
C ALA A 155 22.14 -20.08 -9.12
N ALA A 156 23.40 -20.13 -9.57
CA ALA A 156 24.29 -18.99 -9.55
C ALA A 156 23.87 -17.94 -10.61
N ALA A 157 23.34 -18.38 -11.75
CA ALA A 157 22.76 -17.47 -12.75
C ALA A 157 21.54 -16.72 -12.21
N VAL A 158 20.63 -17.40 -11.51
CA VAL A 158 19.48 -16.77 -10.84
C VAL A 158 19.97 -15.75 -9.81
N LYS A 159 20.91 -16.15 -8.94
CA LYS A 159 21.48 -15.28 -7.93
C LYS A 159 22.16 -14.04 -8.54
N ALA A 160 22.93 -14.21 -9.61
CA ALA A 160 23.61 -13.10 -10.28
C ALA A 160 22.61 -12.12 -10.93
N ALA A 161 21.56 -12.63 -11.56
CA ALA A 161 20.48 -11.80 -12.12
C ALA A 161 19.77 -11.00 -11.02
N THR A 162 19.40 -11.66 -9.92
CA THR A 162 18.77 -11.01 -8.76
C THR A 162 19.68 -9.97 -8.12
N GLN A 163 20.97 -10.26 -7.93
CA GLN A 163 21.92 -9.27 -7.41
C GLN A 163 22.02 -8.03 -8.31
N THR A 164 22.04 -8.23 -9.63
CA THR A 164 22.14 -7.13 -10.60
C THR A 164 20.87 -6.29 -10.60
N ALA A 165 19.70 -6.91 -10.70
CA ALA A 165 18.42 -6.19 -10.71
C ALA A 165 18.15 -5.48 -9.38
N TRP A 166 18.47 -6.11 -8.24
CA TRP A 166 18.33 -5.48 -6.93
C TRP A 166 19.21 -4.25 -6.78
N GLN A 167 20.46 -4.32 -7.25
CA GLN A 167 21.36 -3.17 -7.25
C GLN A 167 20.81 -2.03 -8.12
N GLN A 168 20.26 -2.35 -9.30
CA GLN A 168 19.63 -1.37 -10.18
C GLN A 168 18.38 -0.73 -9.55
N GLU A 169 17.56 -1.50 -8.84
CA GLU A 169 16.38 -0.98 -8.13
C GLU A 169 16.77 -0.06 -6.96
N ILE A 170 17.82 -0.41 -6.21
CA ILE A 170 18.42 0.46 -5.18
C ILE A 170 18.94 1.77 -5.79
N GLU A 171 19.68 1.68 -6.89
CA GLU A 171 20.24 2.83 -7.60
C GLU A 171 19.14 3.74 -8.12
N ALA A 172 18.11 3.20 -8.77
CA ALA A 172 16.96 3.96 -9.24
C ALA A 172 16.22 4.64 -8.09
N ALA A 173 15.95 3.94 -6.98
CA ALA A 173 15.33 4.55 -5.81
C ALA A 173 16.17 5.75 -5.32
N ASN A 174 17.47 5.57 -5.13
CA ASN A 174 18.34 6.64 -4.66
C ASN A 174 18.48 7.80 -5.63
N HIS A 175 18.62 7.53 -6.92
CA HIS A 175 18.73 8.54 -7.96
C HIS A 175 17.48 9.42 -8.04
N HIS A 176 16.30 8.81 -7.84
CA HIS A 176 15.03 9.53 -7.92
C HIS A 176 14.59 10.19 -6.60
N TYR A 177 15.32 9.97 -5.50
CA TYR A 177 14.99 10.59 -4.21
C TYR A 177 15.27 12.10 -4.23
N GLN A 178 14.22 12.89 -4.04
CA GLN A 178 14.29 14.35 -3.95
C GLN A 178 13.66 14.79 -2.62
N PRO A 179 14.44 14.82 -1.51
CA PRO A 179 13.95 15.22 -0.19
C PRO A 179 13.16 16.53 -0.21
N GLY A 180 11.96 16.54 0.37
CA GLY A 180 11.06 17.68 0.38
C GLY A 180 10.12 17.78 -0.84
N MET A 181 10.34 16.98 -1.88
CA MET A 181 9.53 16.98 -3.11
C MET A 181 8.99 15.60 -3.47
N PHE A 182 9.84 14.57 -3.49
CA PHE A 182 9.48 13.20 -3.85
C PHE A 182 10.36 12.20 -3.10
N THR A 183 9.75 11.40 -2.23
CA THR A 183 10.44 10.36 -1.45
C THR A 183 10.35 9.00 -2.14
N THR A 184 11.48 8.35 -2.38
CA THR A 184 11.52 6.95 -2.82
C THR A 184 11.87 6.04 -1.66
N PHE A 185 11.42 4.79 -1.69
CA PHE A 185 11.89 3.77 -0.77
C PHE A 185 12.47 2.59 -1.53
N ILE A 186 13.51 1.99 -0.96
CA ILE A 186 13.99 0.67 -1.39
C ILE A 186 13.05 -0.36 -0.77
N GLY A 187 12.53 -1.29 -1.57
CA GLY A 187 11.67 -2.34 -1.08
C GLY A 187 11.60 -3.53 -2.03
N PHE A 188 11.05 -4.64 -1.55
CA PHE A 188 10.82 -5.82 -2.38
C PHE A 188 9.53 -6.52 -1.97
N HIS A 189 8.98 -7.32 -2.88
CA HIS A 189 7.79 -8.12 -2.66
C HIS A 189 8.16 -9.58 -2.36
N TRP A 190 7.80 -10.07 -1.16
CA TRP A 190 7.96 -11.47 -0.77
C TRP A 190 6.68 -12.24 -1.06
N THR A 191 6.71 -13.18 -2.02
CA THR A 191 5.49 -13.80 -2.59
C THR A 191 5.20 -15.22 -2.08
N SER A 192 4.98 -15.39 -0.78
CA SER A 192 4.58 -16.69 -0.23
C SER A 192 3.14 -17.08 -0.61
N TYR A 193 2.99 -18.16 -1.37
CA TYR A 193 1.69 -18.63 -1.88
C TYR A 193 1.52 -20.15 -1.74
N SER A 194 1.38 -20.62 -0.49
CA SER A 194 1.26 -22.07 -0.22
C SER A 194 -0.16 -22.58 -0.47
N GLY A 195 -0.31 -23.56 -1.37
CA GLY A 195 -1.59 -24.25 -1.60
C GLY A 195 -2.71 -23.34 -2.14
N GLY A 196 -2.37 -22.29 -2.90
CA GLY A 196 -3.35 -21.36 -3.42
C GLY A 196 -3.70 -20.20 -2.49
N LYS A 197 -2.96 -20.03 -1.38
CA LYS A 197 -3.30 -19.11 -0.30
C LYS A 197 -2.26 -18.01 -0.17
N ASN A 198 -2.70 -16.79 -0.35
CA ASN A 198 -1.82 -15.64 -0.30
C ASN A 198 -1.30 -15.32 1.12
N LEU A 199 0.02 -15.18 1.22
CA LEU A 199 0.77 -14.70 2.38
C LEU A 199 1.83 -13.67 1.96
N HIS A 200 1.56 -12.84 0.96
CA HIS A 200 2.57 -11.90 0.50
C HIS A 200 2.86 -10.76 1.51
N ARG A 201 4.07 -10.20 1.44
CA ARG A 201 4.46 -8.97 2.15
C ARG A 201 5.30 -8.07 1.26
N ASN A 202 5.09 -6.76 1.37
CA ASN A 202 6.06 -5.78 0.89
C ASN A 202 7.02 -5.43 2.01
N VAL A 203 8.33 -5.55 1.78
CA VAL A 203 9.37 -5.14 2.72
C VAL A 203 9.87 -3.76 2.31
N ILE A 204 9.81 -2.79 3.21
CA ILE A 204 10.20 -1.40 2.95
C ILE A 204 11.36 -1.03 3.87
N PHE A 205 12.46 -0.53 3.29
CA PHE A 205 13.64 -0.07 4.01
C PHE A 205 13.60 1.43 4.25
N ARG A 206 14.05 1.86 5.43
CA ARG A 206 14.12 3.28 5.81
C ARG A 206 15.24 4.05 5.11
N GLY A 207 16.35 3.37 4.82
CA GLY A 207 17.60 3.99 4.36
C GLY A 207 17.76 4.00 2.85
N ASN A 208 18.95 4.39 2.42
CA ASN A 208 19.41 4.40 1.03
C ASN A 208 20.13 3.12 0.59
N ASN A 209 20.14 2.07 1.42
CA ASN A 209 20.74 0.79 1.10
C ASN A 209 20.02 -0.35 1.83
N ALA A 210 20.16 -1.57 1.33
CA ALA A 210 19.51 -2.76 1.84
C ALA A 210 20.35 -4.03 1.56
N PRO A 211 20.22 -5.09 2.38
CA PRO A 211 20.80 -6.38 2.05
C PRO A 211 20.07 -7.03 0.86
N LEU A 212 20.57 -8.15 0.37
CA LEU A 212 19.85 -8.93 -0.65
C LEU A 212 18.45 -9.32 -0.15
N PRO A 213 17.43 -9.33 -1.03
CA PRO A 213 16.08 -9.73 -0.66
C PRO A 213 16.04 -11.16 -0.10
N PHE A 214 15.20 -11.37 0.91
CA PHE A 214 14.81 -12.70 1.38
C PHE A 214 13.54 -13.10 0.65
N SER A 215 13.59 -14.18 -0.14
CA SER A 215 12.50 -14.61 -1.01
C SER A 215 11.68 -15.74 -0.39
N SER A 216 10.52 -16.04 -0.96
CA SER A 216 9.73 -17.22 -0.57
C SER A 216 10.34 -18.55 -1.04
N ILE A 217 11.37 -18.50 -1.90
CA ILE A 217 12.22 -19.65 -2.24
C ILE A 217 13.09 -20.03 -1.02
N ASP A 218 13.55 -19.04 -0.24
CA ASP A 218 14.33 -19.27 0.98
C ASP A 218 13.47 -19.85 2.11
N SER A 219 12.29 -19.26 2.34
CA SER A 219 11.25 -19.83 3.21
C SER A 219 9.90 -19.22 2.90
N ILE A 220 8.85 -20.02 2.99
CA ILE A 220 7.45 -19.59 2.88
C ILE A 220 6.85 -19.10 4.21
N LYS A 221 7.60 -19.21 5.32
CA LYS A 221 7.12 -18.86 6.67
C LYS A 221 7.37 -17.39 6.99
N PRO A 222 6.35 -16.63 7.40
CA PRO A 222 6.54 -15.24 7.84
C PRO A 222 7.55 -15.08 8.99
N GLU A 223 7.67 -16.07 9.86
CA GLU A 223 8.57 -16.08 11.01
C GLU A 223 10.06 -16.10 10.60
N ASP A 224 10.37 -16.69 9.45
CA ASP A 224 11.72 -16.69 8.87
C ASP A 224 12.01 -15.35 8.19
N LEU A 225 11.02 -14.76 7.50
CA LEU A 225 11.12 -13.37 7.03
C LEU A 225 11.39 -12.42 8.19
N TRP A 226 10.70 -12.58 9.33
CA TRP A 226 10.97 -11.77 10.52
C TRP A 226 12.37 -11.99 11.09
N THR A 227 12.93 -13.19 10.95
CA THR A 227 14.33 -13.49 11.32
C THR A 227 15.32 -12.75 10.44
N TYR A 228 15.04 -12.69 9.13
CA TYR A 228 15.79 -11.85 8.20
C TYR A 228 15.70 -10.36 8.59
N LEU A 229 14.51 -9.84 8.93
CA LEU A 229 14.34 -8.44 9.34
C LEU A 229 15.05 -8.12 10.67
N ASP A 230 15.02 -9.05 11.63
CA ASP A 230 15.76 -8.92 12.89
C ASP A 230 17.27 -8.85 12.65
N THR A 231 17.79 -9.69 11.75
CA THR A 231 19.20 -9.71 11.37
C THR A 231 19.60 -8.43 10.64
N SER A 232 18.78 -8.01 9.67
CA SER A 232 18.97 -6.78 8.91
C SER A 232 19.05 -5.56 9.82
N ARG A 233 18.14 -5.47 10.80
CA ARG A 233 18.13 -4.36 11.77
C ARG A 233 19.37 -4.34 12.65
N ARG A 234 19.88 -5.50 13.08
CA ARG A 234 21.15 -5.59 13.84
C ARG A 234 22.36 -5.13 13.03
N GLN A 235 22.28 -5.20 11.71
CA GLN A 235 23.30 -4.73 10.77
C GLN A 235 23.10 -3.28 10.32
N GLY A 236 22.07 -2.59 10.84
CA GLY A 236 21.79 -1.18 10.56
C GLY A 236 20.74 -0.93 9.48
N TRP A 237 20.21 -1.98 8.84
CA TRP A 237 19.14 -1.88 7.84
C TRP A 237 17.77 -1.95 8.52
N GLU A 238 17.24 -0.78 8.84
CA GLU A 238 15.91 -0.65 9.44
C GLU A 238 14.82 -0.84 8.37
N ALA A 239 13.94 -1.82 8.60
CA ALA A 239 12.86 -2.18 7.69
C ALA A 239 11.60 -2.65 8.41
N LEU A 240 10.48 -2.62 7.70
CA LEU A 240 9.18 -3.17 8.09
C LEU A 240 8.62 -4.04 6.97
N ALA A 241 7.69 -4.94 7.29
CA ALA A 241 6.92 -5.72 6.34
C ALA A 241 5.45 -5.29 6.37
N ILE A 242 4.79 -5.31 5.21
CA ILE A 242 3.39 -4.93 5.04
C ILE A 242 2.64 -6.12 4.41
N PRO A 243 1.89 -6.91 5.18
CA PRO A 243 0.98 -7.91 4.62
C PRO A 243 -0.08 -7.26 3.73
N HIS A 244 -0.39 -7.91 2.61
CA HIS A 244 -1.35 -7.41 1.62
C HIS A 244 -2.09 -8.55 0.90
N ASN A 245 -3.11 -8.22 0.09
CA ASN A 245 -3.97 -9.18 -0.60
C ASN A 245 -4.57 -10.23 0.37
N SER A 246 -4.90 -9.83 1.61
CA SER A 246 -5.35 -10.78 2.63
C SER A 246 -6.69 -11.43 2.26
N ASN A 247 -7.51 -10.76 1.45
CA ASN A 247 -8.70 -11.30 0.79
C ASN A 247 -8.41 -12.50 -0.14
N LEU A 248 -7.15 -12.80 -0.47
CA LEU A 248 -6.76 -14.00 -1.24
C LEU A 248 -6.10 -15.07 -0.37
N SER A 249 -6.11 -14.92 0.96
CA SER A 249 -5.38 -15.80 1.89
C SER A 249 -6.15 -17.04 2.35
N ASP A 250 -7.46 -17.11 2.09
CA ASP A 250 -8.34 -18.20 2.58
C ASP A 250 -8.15 -18.47 4.09
N GLY A 251 -8.08 -17.40 4.86
CA GLY A 251 -8.03 -17.36 6.33
C GLY A 251 -6.61 -17.32 6.91
N LEU A 252 -5.58 -17.52 6.09
CA LEU A 252 -4.21 -17.77 6.56
C LEU A 252 -3.48 -16.50 7.00
N MET A 253 -3.79 -15.33 6.42
CA MET A 253 -3.04 -14.10 6.70
C MET A 253 -3.14 -13.67 8.18
N PHE A 254 -4.34 -13.79 8.76
CA PHE A 254 -4.63 -13.40 10.13
C PHE A 254 -5.16 -14.58 10.94
N ASP A 255 -4.52 -15.75 10.82
CA ASP A 255 -4.91 -16.95 11.56
C ASP A 255 -4.74 -16.79 13.09
N GLY A 256 -5.45 -17.60 13.86
CA GLY A 256 -5.35 -17.67 15.32
C GLY A 256 -4.21 -18.56 15.83
N VAL A 257 -3.40 -19.09 14.91
CA VAL A 257 -2.26 -19.97 15.15
C VAL A 257 -1.06 -19.53 14.31
N ASP A 258 0.14 -19.97 14.67
CA ASP A 258 1.36 -19.67 13.91
C ASP A 258 1.51 -20.57 12.68
N SER A 259 2.61 -20.44 11.93
CA SER A 259 2.86 -21.23 10.73
C SER A 259 3.00 -22.74 10.97
N ASP A 260 3.23 -23.16 12.21
CA ASP A 260 3.30 -24.56 12.63
C ASP A 260 1.96 -25.06 13.22
N GLY A 261 0.92 -24.22 13.19
CA GLY A 261 -0.41 -24.54 13.70
C GLY A 261 -0.52 -24.49 15.22
N LEU A 262 0.46 -23.91 15.91
CA LEU A 262 0.48 -23.80 17.37
C LEU A 262 -0.21 -22.50 17.84
N PRO A 263 -0.79 -22.49 19.05
CA PRO A 263 -1.39 -21.27 19.61
C PRO A 263 -0.42 -20.09 19.65
N ILE A 264 -0.91 -18.89 19.32
CA ILE A 264 -0.10 -17.68 19.33
C ILE A 264 0.43 -17.37 20.72
N THR A 265 1.75 -17.36 20.85
CA THR A 265 2.45 -17.00 22.09
C THR A 265 2.64 -15.49 22.22
N GLN A 266 2.98 -15.04 23.43
CA GLN A 266 3.39 -13.65 23.67
C GLN A 266 4.61 -13.25 22.79
N ALA A 267 5.58 -14.15 22.63
CA ALA A 267 6.78 -13.89 21.84
C ALA A 267 6.43 -13.70 20.36
N TYR A 268 5.59 -14.56 19.80
CA TYR A 268 5.06 -14.39 18.44
C TYR A 268 4.32 -13.06 18.31
N ALA A 269 3.37 -12.78 19.20
CA ALA A 269 2.51 -11.61 19.11
C ALA A 269 3.31 -10.31 19.14
N LYS A 270 4.30 -10.22 20.03
CA LYS A 270 5.23 -9.09 20.12
C LYS A 270 6.08 -8.96 18.85
N ARG A 271 6.57 -10.08 18.32
CA ARG A 271 7.45 -10.10 17.14
C ARG A 271 6.71 -9.66 15.89
N ARG A 272 5.52 -10.20 15.63
CA ARG A 272 4.69 -9.79 14.49
C ARG A 272 4.32 -8.31 14.57
N ALA A 273 3.85 -7.82 15.71
CA ALA A 273 3.50 -6.41 15.88
C ALA A 273 4.69 -5.45 15.68
N ALA A 274 5.92 -5.91 15.91
CA ALA A 274 7.13 -5.11 15.69
C ALA A 274 7.56 -5.08 14.21
N HIS A 275 7.37 -6.17 13.47
CA HIS A 275 7.80 -6.29 12.07
C HIS A 275 6.72 -5.90 11.07
N GLU A 276 5.47 -6.16 11.39
CA GLU A 276 4.29 -5.89 10.56
C GLU A 276 3.39 -4.82 11.24
N PRO A 277 3.86 -3.56 11.39
CA PRO A 277 3.05 -2.51 12.02
C PRO A 277 1.90 -2.03 11.12
N LEU A 278 1.94 -2.32 9.82
CA LEU A 278 0.98 -1.84 8.82
C LEU A 278 0.36 -3.02 8.06
N VAL A 279 -0.78 -2.77 7.42
CA VAL A 279 -1.46 -3.72 6.53
C VAL A 279 -2.10 -2.96 5.36
N GLU A 280 -2.03 -3.53 4.15
CA GLU A 280 -2.81 -3.01 3.02
C GLU A 280 -4.28 -3.38 3.21
N ILE A 281 -5.11 -2.37 3.46
CA ILE A 281 -6.57 -2.54 3.59
C ILE A 281 -7.26 -2.59 2.22
N SER A 282 -6.60 -2.11 1.16
CA SER A 282 -7.10 -2.10 -0.21
C SER A 282 -5.97 -2.12 -1.23
N ASN A 283 -6.13 -2.90 -2.30
CA ASN A 283 -5.24 -2.97 -3.46
C ASN A 283 -5.97 -3.52 -4.73
N LEU A 284 -5.64 -4.72 -5.24
CA LEU A 284 -6.37 -5.44 -6.30
C LEU A 284 -7.85 -5.68 -5.97
N GLY A 285 -8.20 -5.68 -4.69
CA GLY A 285 -9.55 -5.57 -4.16
C GLY A 285 -9.49 -5.04 -2.73
N GLU A 286 -10.64 -4.78 -2.11
CA GLU A 286 -10.64 -4.37 -0.70
C GLU A 286 -10.53 -5.58 0.24
N SER A 287 -9.81 -5.36 1.34
CA SER A 287 -9.60 -6.30 2.44
C SER A 287 -10.09 -5.74 3.78
N GLU A 288 -10.88 -4.65 3.79
CA GLU A 288 -11.52 -4.10 4.97
C GLU A 288 -12.40 -5.17 5.61
N THR A 289 -13.42 -5.64 4.90
CA THR A 289 -14.39 -6.61 5.43
C THR A 289 -15.10 -7.42 4.33
N HIS A 290 -16.00 -8.31 4.76
CA HIS A 290 -16.77 -9.18 3.89
C HIS A 290 -18.20 -9.31 4.40
N PRO A 291 -19.23 -9.46 3.55
CA PRO A 291 -20.62 -9.52 4.00
C PRO A 291 -20.93 -10.69 4.95
N ALA A 292 -20.22 -11.81 4.82
CA ALA A 292 -20.34 -12.94 5.75
C ALA A 292 -19.73 -12.67 7.14
N LEU A 293 -18.86 -11.66 7.28
CA LEU A 293 -18.27 -11.24 8.56
C LEU A 293 -18.98 -10.02 9.14
N SER A 294 -19.43 -9.11 8.27
CA SER A 294 -20.10 -7.85 8.61
C SER A 294 -21.49 -7.75 7.97
N PRO A 295 -22.43 -8.65 8.28
CA PRO A 295 -23.74 -8.69 7.61
C PRO A 295 -24.61 -7.46 7.84
N ASN A 296 -24.30 -6.67 8.88
CA ASN A 296 -25.02 -5.45 9.23
C ASN A 296 -24.46 -4.19 8.54
N ASP A 297 -23.33 -4.30 7.85
CA ASP A 297 -22.67 -3.22 7.13
C ASP A 297 -23.13 -3.18 5.66
N GLU A 298 -23.94 -2.19 5.31
CA GLU A 298 -24.40 -1.99 3.92
C GLU A 298 -23.27 -1.67 2.92
N PHE A 299 -22.07 -1.32 3.39
CA PHE A 299 -20.92 -0.99 2.55
C PHE A 299 -19.87 -2.09 2.47
N SER A 300 -20.16 -3.29 3.00
CA SER A 300 -19.27 -4.47 3.03
C SER A 300 -19.06 -5.19 1.69
N ARG A 301 -19.64 -4.67 0.60
CA ARG A 301 -19.56 -5.24 -0.76
C ARG A 301 -18.74 -4.38 -1.73
N PHE A 302 -17.89 -3.52 -1.20
CA PHE A 302 -17.06 -2.66 -2.02
C PHE A 302 -15.99 -3.49 -2.73
N GLU A 303 -15.76 -3.29 -4.03
CA GLU A 303 -14.64 -3.84 -4.83
C GLU A 303 -14.07 -5.21 -4.35
N LEU A 304 -14.94 -6.19 -4.09
CA LEU A 304 -14.55 -7.51 -3.59
C LEU A 304 -13.92 -8.33 -4.72
N PHE A 305 -12.75 -8.90 -4.45
CA PHE A 305 -11.99 -9.68 -5.43
C PHE A 305 -11.61 -11.06 -4.87
N GLY A 306 -11.68 -12.10 -5.72
CA GLY A 306 -11.28 -13.49 -5.40
C GLY A 306 -12.30 -14.31 -4.60
N MET A 307 -13.54 -13.84 -4.53
CA MET A 307 -14.63 -14.37 -3.69
C MET A 307 -14.98 -15.82 -4.00
N GLU A 308 -15.05 -16.15 -5.29
CA GLU A 308 -15.35 -17.48 -5.84
C GLU A 308 -14.42 -18.60 -5.34
N LYS A 309 -13.18 -18.27 -4.93
CA LYS A 309 -12.19 -19.25 -4.45
C LYS A 309 -12.11 -19.30 -2.93
N MET A 310 -12.68 -18.32 -2.23
CA MET A 310 -12.55 -18.19 -0.78
C MET A 310 -13.52 -19.11 -0.04
N LYS A 311 -12.97 -19.96 0.84
CA LYS A 311 -13.74 -20.84 1.73
C LYS A 311 -13.79 -20.30 3.15
N LYS A 312 -12.76 -19.58 3.57
CA LYS A 312 -12.61 -19.01 4.93
C LYS A 312 -12.42 -17.49 4.89
N PRO A 313 -13.52 -16.72 4.95
CA PRO A 313 -13.42 -15.26 5.15
C PRO A 313 -12.76 -14.89 6.48
N ALA A 314 -13.02 -15.65 7.55
CA ALA A 314 -12.42 -15.40 8.85
C ALA A 314 -10.89 -15.60 8.79
N GLY A 315 -10.13 -14.54 9.08
CA GLY A 315 -8.67 -14.51 8.93
C GLY A 315 -8.17 -13.94 7.59
N SER A 316 -9.07 -13.58 6.68
CA SER A 316 -8.74 -12.96 5.38
C SER A 316 -8.98 -11.45 5.34
N TYR A 317 -9.73 -10.89 6.30
CA TYR A 317 -10.13 -9.48 6.29
C TYR A 317 -9.63 -8.73 7.52
N VAL A 318 -9.18 -7.50 7.28
CA VAL A 318 -8.47 -6.65 8.25
C VAL A 318 -9.36 -6.29 9.44
N ARG A 319 -10.64 -5.95 9.23
CA ARG A 319 -11.57 -5.62 10.33
C ARG A 319 -11.71 -6.78 11.32
N HIS A 320 -11.86 -8.00 10.79
CA HIS A 320 -11.90 -9.21 11.61
C HIS A 320 -10.55 -9.48 12.30
N ALA A 321 -9.42 -9.20 11.63
CA ALA A 321 -8.09 -9.32 12.22
C ALA A 321 -7.93 -8.42 13.46
N LEU A 322 -8.42 -7.18 13.44
CA LEU A 322 -8.37 -6.29 14.61
C LEU A 322 -9.05 -6.91 15.84
N GLY A 323 -10.22 -7.52 15.64
CA GLY A 323 -10.97 -8.24 16.67
C GLY A 323 -10.22 -9.46 17.18
N ARG A 324 -9.82 -10.36 16.27
CA ARG A 324 -9.04 -11.57 16.60
C ARG A 324 -7.74 -11.24 17.34
N GLY A 325 -7.08 -10.16 16.96
CA GLY A 325 -5.86 -9.68 17.61
C GLY A 325 -6.08 -9.30 19.09
N MET A 326 -7.22 -8.68 19.40
CA MET A 326 -7.62 -8.43 20.79
C MET A 326 -8.00 -9.71 21.53
N GLU A 327 -8.61 -10.69 20.85
CA GLU A 327 -8.88 -12.00 21.44
C GLU A 327 -7.57 -12.72 21.83
N ILE A 328 -6.58 -12.70 20.94
CA ILE A 328 -5.24 -13.26 21.17
C ILE A 328 -4.54 -12.58 22.35
N ALA A 329 -4.64 -11.25 22.45
CA ALA A 329 -4.03 -10.49 23.53
C ALA A 329 -4.49 -10.92 24.94
N GLN A 330 -5.64 -11.60 25.08
CA GLN A 330 -6.12 -12.12 26.37
C GLN A 330 -5.23 -13.25 26.92
N HIS A 331 -4.58 -14.03 26.05
CA HIS A 331 -3.68 -15.12 26.46
C HIS A 331 -2.21 -14.90 26.05
N ALA A 332 -1.93 -13.99 25.12
CA ALA A 332 -0.57 -13.67 24.66
C ALA A 332 0.08 -12.54 25.47
N GLY A 333 -0.10 -12.52 26.80
CA GLY A 333 0.52 -11.52 27.69
C GLY A 333 0.13 -10.06 27.39
N GLY A 334 -1.05 -9.83 26.83
CA GLY A 334 -1.54 -8.50 26.45
C GLY A 334 -1.09 -8.01 25.06
N PHE A 335 -0.27 -8.78 24.33
CA PHE A 335 0.22 -8.41 23.01
C PHE A 335 -0.77 -8.79 21.90
N ASN A 336 -1.06 -7.83 21.02
CA ASN A 336 -1.93 -8.01 19.86
C ASN A 336 -1.06 -8.10 18.58
N PRO A 337 -0.99 -9.27 17.90
CA PRO A 337 -0.22 -9.41 16.65
C PRO A 337 -0.79 -8.61 15.47
N PHE A 338 -2.08 -8.25 15.53
CA PHE A 338 -2.83 -7.59 14.45
C PHE A 338 -3.17 -6.15 14.82
N LYS A 339 -2.28 -5.50 15.58
CA LYS A 339 -2.40 -4.09 15.96
C LYS A 339 -1.92 -3.17 14.85
N PHE A 340 -2.52 -3.32 13.67
CA PHE A 340 -2.06 -2.66 12.44
C PHE A 340 -2.43 -1.19 12.36
N GLY A 341 -1.66 -0.44 11.59
CA GLY A 341 -2.09 0.76 10.88
C GLY A 341 -2.47 0.42 9.45
N PHE A 342 -3.25 1.26 8.81
CA PHE A 342 -3.75 1.03 7.46
C PHE A 342 -2.93 1.80 6.44
N VAL A 343 -2.59 1.09 5.37
CA VAL A 343 -2.05 1.63 4.12
C VAL A 343 -2.87 1.03 2.98
N ALA A 344 -2.66 1.52 1.76
CA ALA A 344 -3.28 0.97 0.56
C ALA A 344 -2.39 1.25 -0.65
N SER A 345 -2.44 0.38 -1.65
CA SER A 345 -1.50 0.45 -2.76
C SER A 345 -2.18 0.04 -4.06
N THR A 346 -1.54 0.25 -5.20
CA THR A 346 -2.13 -0.19 -6.48
C THR A 346 -1.96 -1.69 -6.68
N ASP A 347 -0.82 -2.26 -6.28
CA ASP A 347 -0.41 -3.63 -6.62
C ASP A 347 -0.42 -3.85 -8.14
N TYR A 348 0.11 -2.86 -8.85
CA TYR A 348 0.12 -2.87 -10.30
C TYR A 348 1.35 -3.55 -10.84
N SER A 349 1.13 -4.50 -11.75
CA SER A 349 2.20 -5.19 -12.46
C SER A 349 2.65 -4.48 -13.74
N ASN A 350 2.27 -3.23 -13.97
CA ASN A 350 2.57 -2.47 -15.20
C ASN A 350 3.65 -1.39 -15.04
N GLY A 351 4.16 -1.18 -13.82
CA GLY A 351 5.12 -0.11 -13.49
C GLY A 351 4.54 1.31 -13.50
N LEU A 352 3.22 1.46 -13.66
CA LEU A 352 2.53 2.74 -13.79
C LEU A 352 1.51 2.93 -12.65
N SER A 353 1.97 3.37 -11.48
CA SER A 353 1.06 3.73 -10.39
C SER A 353 0.14 4.87 -10.84
N ASP A 354 -1.15 4.62 -11.00
CA ASP A 354 -2.19 5.65 -11.15
C ASP A 354 -3.51 5.04 -10.67
N SER A 355 -4.16 5.72 -9.73
CA SER A 355 -5.29 5.20 -8.96
C SER A 355 -6.62 5.88 -9.29
N ALA A 356 -6.62 6.79 -10.28
CA ALA A 356 -7.83 7.46 -10.70
C ALA A 356 -8.65 6.58 -11.64
N GLU A 357 -9.97 6.56 -11.43
CA GLU A 357 -10.91 5.80 -12.27
C GLU A 357 -10.83 6.18 -13.76
N ILE A 358 -10.45 7.43 -14.10
CA ILE A 358 -10.27 7.87 -15.49
C ILE A 358 -9.00 7.32 -16.17
N ALA A 359 -8.03 6.89 -15.38
CA ALA A 359 -6.65 6.60 -15.75
C ALA A 359 -6.31 5.11 -15.73
N TYR A 360 -7.32 4.25 -15.60
CA TYR A 360 -7.13 2.82 -15.42
C TYR A 360 -6.35 2.20 -16.58
N ALA A 361 -5.09 1.86 -16.33
CA ALA A 361 -4.18 1.20 -17.27
C ALA A 361 -4.06 -0.32 -17.02
N GLY A 362 -4.94 -0.86 -16.16
CA GLY A 362 -5.00 -2.28 -15.80
C GLY A 362 -4.11 -2.66 -14.61
N THR A 363 -4.63 -3.55 -13.77
CA THR A 363 -3.94 -3.95 -12.53
C THR A 363 -2.89 -5.05 -12.74
N ASN A 364 -3.16 -6.04 -13.60
CA ASN A 364 -2.35 -7.28 -13.61
C ASN A 364 -1.75 -7.70 -14.96
N ARG A 365 -2.13 -7.11 -16.10
CA ARG A 365 -1.89 -7.76 -17.41
C ARG A 365 -1.86 -6.82 -18.61
N THR A 366 -1.09 -5.73 -18.54
CA THR A 366 -0.89 -4.83 -19.68
C THR A 366 -2.16 -4.49 -20.44
N ILE A 367 -3.11 -3.81 -19.79
CA ILE A 367 -4.29 -3.35 -20.52
C ILE A 367 -3.83 -2.23 -21.46
N ASP A 368 -3.68 -2.56 -22.74
CA ASP A 368 -3.51 -1.56 -23.79
C ASP A 368 -4.84 -0.80 -23.93
N PRO A 369 -4.90 0.49 -23.56
CA PRO A 369 -6.13 1.27 -23.60
C PRO A 369 -6.72 1.41 -25.01
N ARG A 370 -5.97 1.08 -26.07
CA ARG A 370 -6.45 1.08 -27.47
C ARG A 370 -7.24 -0.17 -27.84
N LYS A 371 -7.11 -1.27 -27.09
CA LYS A 371 -7.74 -2.55 -27.44
C LYS A 371 -9.13 -2.62 -26.83
N PRO A 372 -10.19 -2.98 -27.58
CA PRO A 372 -11.56 -3.17 -27.05
C PRO A 372 -11.60 -3.93 -25.72
N LEU A 373 -12.53 -3.59 -24.81
CA LEU A 373 -12.59 -4.26 -23.50
C LEU A 373 -12.80 -5.78 -23.65
N ALA A 374 -13.70 -6.20 -24.54
CA ALA A 374 -13.90 -7.61 -24.89
C ALA A 374 -12.69 -8.31 -25.57
N TYR A 375 -11.71 -7.54 -26.05
CA TYR A 375 -10.43 -8.08 -26.55
C TYR A 375 -9.46 -8.31 -25.38
N VAL A 376 -9.44 -7.40 -24.40
CA VAL A 376 -8.69 -7.57 -23.14
C VAL A 376 -9.13 -8.88 -22.46
N ASP A 377 -10.42 -9.17 -22.43
CA ASP A 377 -10.98 -10.44 -21.90
C ASP A 377 -10.38 -11.68 -22.59
N ARG A 378 -10.19 -11.63 -23.91
CA ARG A 378 -9.65 -12.76 -24.69
C ARG A 378 -8.14 -12.90 -24.57
N SER A 379 -7.40 -11.80 -24.47
CA SER A 379 -5.94 -11.82 -24.33
C SER A 379 -5.46 -12.32 -22.96
N VAL A 380 -6.35 -12.33 -21.96
CA VAL A 380 -6.06 -12.72 -20.58
C VAL A 380 -6.07 -14.25 -20.36
N GLY A 381 -6.36 -15.05 -21.39
CA GLY A 381 -6.19 -16.51 -21.37
C GLY A 381 -7.22 -17.30 -20.54
N HIS A 382 -8.20 -16.62 -19.92
CA HIS A 382 -9.30 -17.25 -19.19
C HIS A 382 -10.65 -16.60 -19.55
N PRO A 383 -11.23 -16.99 -20.71
CA PRO A 383 -12.41 -16.32 -21.27
C PRO A 383 -13.72 -16.55 -20.50
N GLU A 384 -13.78 -17.50 -19.55
CA GLU A 384 -15.07 -17.97 -19.03
C GLU A 384 -15.65 -17.19 -17.85
N GLN A 385 -14.91 -16.29 -17.19
CA GLN A 385 -15.46 -15.43 -16.12
C GLN A 385 -14.64 -14.13 -16.04
N SER A 386 -15.25 -12.98 -16.31
CA SER A 386 -14.58 -11.69 -16.55
C SER A 386 -13.83 -11.11 -15.32
N ALA A 387 -12.74 -11.75 -14.93
CA ALA A 387 -11.88 -11.33 -13.81
C ALA A 387 -11.17 -9.99 -14.06
N ALA A 388 -11.10 -9.52 -15.31
CA ALA A 388 -10.43 -8.27 -15.68
C ALA A 388 -11.18 -7.02 -15.22
N TYR A 389 -12.51 -7.07 -15.12
CA TYR A 389 -13.32 -5.91 -14.69
C TYR A 389 -13.52 -5.82 -13.17
N ARG A 390 -13.19 -6.88 -12.43
CA ARG A 390 -13.52 -6.99 -10.99
C ARG A 390 -12.67 -6.10 -10.08
N PRO A 391 -11.36 -5.91 -10.32
CA PRO A 391 -10.56 -4.98 -9.54
C PRO A 391 -11.00 -3.52 -9.72
N GLY A 392 -10.88 -2.73 -8.65
CA GLY A 392 -11.02 -1.28 -8.70
C GLY A 392 -9.87 -0.60 -9.43
N SER A 393 -9.90 0.72 -9.55
CA SER A 393 -8.85 1.46 -10.29
C SER A 393 -7.53 1.66 -9.54
N GLY A 394 -7.34 0.99 -8.41
CA GLY A 394 -6.13 1.07 -7.58
C GLY A 394 -6.36 1.89 -6.32
N SER A 395 -5.47 1.80 -5.34
CA SER A 395 -5.61 2.47 -4.04
C SER A 395 -4.33 3.23 -3.68
N LEU A 396 -4.43 4.20 -2.77
CA LEU A 396 -3.28 5.02 -2.34
C LEU A 396 -3.12 5.04 -0.82
N THR A 397 -1.86 5.11 -0.41
CA THR A 397 -1.46 5.32 0.98
C THR A 397 -1.37 6.81 1.25
N GLY A 398 -2.09 7.26 2.27
CA GLY A 398 -1.90 8.56 2.89
C GLY A 398 -1.09 8.44 4.18
N VAL A 399 -0.20 9.40 4.43
CA VAL A 399 0.62 9.46 5.65
C VAL A 399 0.69 10.87 6.21
N TRP A 400 0.53 11.02 7.52
CA TRP A 400 0.78 12.31 8.18
C TRP A 400 2.21 12.35 8.70
N ALA A 401 3.06 13.09 7.99
CA ALA A 401 4.47 13.24 8.31
C ALA A 401 4.83 14.71 8.47
N GLU A 402 5.87 14.97 9.26
CA GLU A 402 6.37 16.32 9.50
C GLU A 402 7.07 16.89 8.25
N GLN A 403 7.63 16.02 7.40
CA GLN A 403 8.38 16.37 6.17
C GLN A 403 8.22 15.27 5.11
N ASN A 404 8.36 15.63 3.83
CA ASN A 404 8.49 14.65 2.74
C ASN A 404 9.93 14.10 2.67
N THR A 405 10.30 13.24 3.63
CA THR A 405 11.60 12.55 3.65
C THR A 405 11.45 11.08 4.01
N ARG A 406 12.40 10.24 3.60
CA ARG A 406 12.45 8.81 3.99
C ARG A 406 12.31 8.64 5.50
N LYS A 407 13.09 9.43 6.27
CA LYS A 407 13.07 9.37 7.74
C LYS A 407 11.72 9.76 8.33
N SER A 408 11.12 10.88 7.90
CA SER A 408 9.87 11.38 8.48
C SER A 408 8.68 10.50 8.10
N ILE A 409 8.58 10.10 6.83
CA ILE A 409 7.52 9.21 6.33
C ILE A 409 7.66 7.80 6.95
N PHE A 410 8.86 7.23 7.02
CA PHE A 410 9.05 5.92 7.67
C PHE A 410 8.75 5.97 9.17
N ALA A 411 9.07 7.07 9.85
CA ALA A 411 8.65 7.27 11.24
C ALA A 411 7.12 7.34 11.38
N ALA A 412 6.42 7.86 10.37
CA ALA A 412 4.96 7.89 10.32
C ALA A 412 4.37 6.49 10.10
N PHE A 413 4.99 5.66 9.25
CA PHE A 413 4.68 4.24 9.13
C PHE A 413 4.82 3.50 10.46
N ARG A 414 5.94 3.70 11.17
CA ARG A 414 6.18 3.06 12.49
C ARG A 414 5.15 3.46 13.54
N ARG A 415 4.77 4.75 13.62
CA ARG A 415 3.73 5.22 14.55
C ARG A 415 2.30 4.96 14.05
N LYS A 416 2.12 4.41 12.85
CA LYS A 416 0.83 4.08 12.24
C LYS A 416 -0.08 5.28 12.02
N GLU A 417 0.49 6.46 11.82
CA GLU A 417 -0.31 7.65 11.49
C GLU A 417 -0.53 7.73 9.98
N THR A 418 -1.10 6.64 9.48
CA THR A 418 -1.34 6.36 8.07
C THR A 418 -2.83 6.11 7.84
N PHE A 419 -3.24 6.19 6.59
CA PHE A 419 -4.59 5.84 6.15
C PHE A 419 -4.53 5.27 4.74
N GLY A 420 -5.48 4.41 4.41
CA GLY A 420 -5.71 3.95 3.04
C GLY A 420 -6.81 4.76 2.38
N THR A 421 -6.76 4.91 1.07
CA THR A 421 -7.85 5.43 0.24
C THR A 421 -8.07 4.48 -0.93
N SER A 422 -9.29 4.37 -1.42
CA SER A 422 -9.62 3.54 -2.59
C SER A 422 -9.22 4.16 -3.93
N GLY A 423 -8.35 5.19 -3.91
CA GLY A 423 -7.72 5.77 -5.08
C GLY A 423 -7.70 7.29 -5.09
N THR A 424 -8.60 7.92 -4.33
CA THR A 424 -8.72 9.39 -4.25
C THR A 424 -7.81 10.00 -3.19
N ARG A 425 -7.42 11.27 -3.39
CA ARG A 425 -6.63 12.06 -2.43
C ARG A 425 -7.47 12.75 -1.38
N LEU A 426 -8.57 12.14 -0.95
CA LEU A 426 -9.33 12.64 0.20
C LEU A 426 -8.42 12.67 1.43
N LYS A 427 -8.57 13.68 2.28
CA LYS A 427 -7.81 13.82 3.52
C LYS A 427 -8.69 13.43 4.68
N LEU A 428 -8.13 12.72 5.66
CA LEU A 428 -8.81 12.41 6.90
C LEU A 428 -7.89 12.54 8.10
N ARG A 429 -8.47 12.96 9.23
CA ARG A 429 -7.83 12.98 10.54
C ARG A 429 -8.78 12.36 11.55
N PHE A 430 -8.24 11.46 12.36
CA PHE A 430 -8.96 10.78 13.41
C PHE A 430 -8.12 10.84 14.68
N PHE A 431 -8.64 11.49 15.71
CA PHE A 431 -7.98 11.59 17.01
C PHE A 431 -8.91 11.10 18.10
N ALA A 432 -8.35 10.58 19.19
CA ALA A 432 -9.10 10.26 20.41
C ALA A 432 -8.51 10.95 21.65
N SER A 433 -9.38 11.34 22.58
CA SER A 433 -9.01 11.93 23.86
C SER A 433 -10.11 11.69 24.89
N TRP A 434 -9.77 11.80 26.18
CA TRP A 434 -10.75 11.86 27.27
C TRP A 434 -11.33 13.27 27.46
N GLU A 435 -10.83 14.28 26.74
CA GLU A 435 -11.06 15.69 27.05
C GLU A 435 -11.59 16.56 25.91
N TYR A 436 -11.73 16.05 24.69
CA TYR A 436 -12.16 16.89 23.57
C TYR A 436 -13.54 17.51 23.79
N GLY A 437 -13.61 18.85 23.80
CA GLY A 437 -14.88 19.58 23.84
C GLY A 437 -15.57 19.63 22.47
N SER A 438 -16.88 19.81 22.45
CA SER A 438 -17.67 19.98 21.21
C SER A 438 -17.26 21.22 20.40
N ALA A 439 -16.59 22.19 21.02
CA ALA A 439 -16.10 23.41 20.37
C ALA A 439 -14.68 23.27 19.77
N LEU A 440 -14.05 22.09 19.78
CA LEU A 440 -12.68 21.90 19.30
C LEU A 440 -12.45 22.49 17.91
N PHE A 441 -13.31 22.17 16.94
CA PHE A 441 -13.20 22.65 15.55
C PHE A 441 -13.52 24.14 15.36
N ARG A 442 -14.03 24.84 16.39
CA ARG A 442 -14.20 26.31 16.34
C ARG A 442 -12.89 27.06 16.60
N ARG A 443 -11.86 26.35 17.05
CA ARG A 443 -10.54 26.92 17.33
C ARG A 443 -9.74 27.04 16.04
N LYS A 444 -9.00 28.14 15.88
CA LYS A 444 -8.05 28.29 14.77
C LYS A 444 -6.88 27.30 14.83
N ASP A 445 -6.49 26.90 16.04
CA ASP A 445 -5.37 25.99 16.34
C ASP A 445 -5.84 24.57 16.71
N TRP A 446 -6.99 24.14 16.18
CA TRP A 446 -7.61 22.88 16.59
C TRP A 446 -6.70 21.66 16.39
N ILE A 447 -5.84 21.66 15.37
CA ILE A 447 -4.88 20.57 15.09
C ILE A 447 -3.84 20.49 16.22
N LYS A 448 -3.23 21.62 16.59
CA LYS A 448 -2.30 21.69 17.72
C LYS A 448 -2.95 21.18 19.01
N GLU A 449 -4.19 21.60 19.25
CA GLU A 449 -4.94 21.18 20.44
C GLU A 449 -5.29 19.68 20.42
N ALA A 450 -5.60 19.13 19.23
CA ALA A 450 -5.84 17.69 19.06
C ALA A 450 -4.57 16.88 19.40
N TYR A 451 -3.42 17.22 18.83
CA TYR A 451 -2.16 16.55 19.16
C TYR A 451 -1.77 16.70 20.63
N ARG A 452 -2.03 17.87 21.24
CA ARG A 452 -1.65 18.13 22.63
C ARG A 452 -2.50 17.36 23.65
N ARG A 453 -3.81 17.20 23.37
CA ARG A 453 -4.76 16.62 24.34
C ARG A 453 -5.17 15.18 24.05
N GLY A 454 -4.77 14.62 22.92
CA GLY A 454 -5.17 13.28 22.54
C GLY A 454 -4.10 12.56 21.77
N VAL A 455 -4.53 11.48 21.13
CA VAL A 455 -3.68 10.64 20.29
C VAL A 455 -4.26 10.59 18.88
N PRO A 456 -3.43 10.65 17.83
CA PRO A 456 -3.88 10.46 16.46
C PRO A 456 -4.15 8.98 16.18
N MET A 457 -4.79 8.70 15.04
CA MET A 457 -4.89 7.37 14.45
C MET A 457 -3.55 6.63 14.48
N GLY A 458 -3.61 5.33 14.77
CA GLY A 458 -2.43 4.50 15.05
C GLY A 458 -2.02 4.46 16.52
N GLY A 459 -2.48 5.40 17.34
CA GLY A 459 -2.14 5.53 18.75
C GLY A 459 -2.98 4.70 19.71
N ASP A 460 -2.48 4.61 20.94
CA ASP A 460 -3.20 4.08 22.11
C ASP A 460 -3.77 5.23 22.94
N LEU A 461 -5.06 5.15 23.28
CA LEU A 461 -5.63 6.04 24.29
C LEU A 461 -4.82 5.91 25.58
N PRO A 462 -4.42 7.03 26.22
CA PRO A 462 -3.77 6.97 27.51
C PRO A 462 -4.74 6.40 28.56
N PRO A 463 -4.23 5.97 29.72
CA PRO A 463 -5.07 5.48 30.79
C PRO A 463 -6.23 6.41 31.11
N ARG A 464 -7.41 5.84 31.31
CA ARG A 464 -8.64 6.60 31.55
C ARG A 464 -8.53 7.40 32.85
N PRO A 465 -8.64 8.74 32.82
CA PRO A 465 -8.65 9.55 34.04
C PRO A 465 -9.91 9.28 34.88
N ALA A 466 -9.80 9.49 36.19
CA ALA A 466 -10.94 9.41 37.10
C ALA A 466 -12.06 10.38 36.66
N GLY A 467 -13.32 9.94 36.76
CA GLY A 467 -14.50 10.73 36.38
C GLY A 467 -14.80 10.81 34.88
N LYS A 468 -13.94 10.30 33.99
CA LYS A 468 -14.21 10.22 32.54
C LYS A 468 -14.98 8.96 32.20
N THR A 469 -16.11 9.10 31.52
CA THR A 469 -17.03 7.97 31.25
C THR A 469 -16.82 7.31 29.91
N ALA A 470 -16.37 8.03 28.88
CA ALA A 470 -16.11 7.49 27.54
C ALA A 470 -15.08 8.34 26.77
N PRO A 471 -14.35 7.77 25.81
CA PRO A 471 -13.47 8.53 24.93
C PRO A 471 -14.28 9.37 23.94
N ARG A 472 -13.68 10.49 23.55
CA ARG A 472 -14.21 11.43 22.56
C ARG A 472 -13.26 11.50 21.39
N PHE A 473 -13.81 11.56 20.19
CA PHE A 473 -13.07 11.48 18.95
C PHE A 473 -13.25 12.77 18.17
N ALA A 474 -12.14 13.39 17.79
CA ALA A 474 -12.14 14.51 16.86
C ALA A 474 -11.93 13.94 15.45
N ILE A 475 -12.91 14.14 14.59
CA ILE A 475 -13.02 13.51 13.28
C ILE A 475 -13.15 14.61 12.25
N TRP A 476 -12.31 14.57 11.23
CA TRP A 476 -12.28 15.58 10.17
C TRP A 476 -11.90 14.91 8.85
N ALA A 477 -12.57 15.31 7.76
CA ALA A 477 -12.19 14.91 6.42
C ALA A 477 -12.54 15.98 5.39
N THR A 478 -11.77 16.02 4.31
CA THR A 478 -12.06 16.80 3.09
C THR A 478 -12.05 15.88 1.89
N ARG A 479 -12.87 16.21 0.89
CA ARG A 479 -12.84 15.53 -0.40
C ARG A 479 -11.47 15.59 -1.05
N ASP A 480 -11.22 14.69 -2.00
CA ASP A 480 -10.17 14.91 -2.99
C ASP A 480 -10.44 16.22 -3.75
N PRO A 481 -9.45 17.15 -3.87
CA PRO A 481 -9.60 18.36 -4.68
C PRO A 481 -10.11 18.14 -6.11
N GLU A 482 -9.77 17.01 -6.73
CA GLU A 482 -10.18 16.61 -8.09
C GLU A 482 -11.34 15.60 -8.10
N GLY A 483 -11.78 15.15 -6.92
CA GLY A 483 -12.78 14.10 -6.78
C GLY A 483 -14.17 14.54 -6.31
N ALA A 484 -14.95 13.55 -5.90
CA ALA A 484 -16.33 13.70 -5.48
C ALA A 484 -16.47 14.33 -4.09
N ASN A 485 -17.58 15.03 -3.85
CA ASN A 485 -17.91 15.49 -2.50
C ASN A 485 -18.09 14.30 -1.52
N LEU A 486 -17.96 14.56 -0.23
CA LEU A 486 -18.14 13.58 0.84
C LEU A 486 -19.63 13.24 1.07
N ASP A 487 -19.96 11.94 1.18
CA ASP A 487 -21.24 11.41 1.67
C ASP A 487 -21.27 11.48 3.21
N ARG A 488 -20.37 10.75 3.88
CA ARG A 488 -20.44 10.55 5.33
C ARG A 488 -19.12 10.16 5.96
N LEU A 489 -19.09 10.31 7.28
CA LEU A 489 -18.07 9.78 8.17
C LEU A 489 -18.69 8.68 9.04
N GLN A 490 -18.03 7.52 9.10
CA GLN A 490 -18.41 6.40 9.94
C GLN A 490 -17.30 6.05 10.92
N VAL A 491 -17.63 5.84 12.19
CA VAL A 491 -16.73 5.20 13.15
C VAL A 491 -17.09 3.73 13.23
N ILE A 492 -16.13 2.87 12.90
CA ILE A 492 -16.24 1.43 13.09
C ILE A 492 -15.52 1.09 14.40
N LYS A 493 -16.29 0.59 15.36
CA LYS A 493 -15.80 0.11 16.66
C LYS A 493 -15.74 -1.41 16.62
N ILE A 494 -14.60 -1.97 16.97
CA ILE A 494 -14.47 -3.37 17.38
C ILE A 494 -14.21 -3.38 18.88
N SER A 495 -14.93 -4.20 19.65
CA SER A 495 -14.70 -4.36 21.09
C SER A 495 -14.87 -5.82 21.51
N LEU A 496 -14.36 -6.19 22.68
CA LEU A 496 -14.60 -7.51 23.24
C LEU A 496 -15.88 -7.53 24.09
N GLU A 497 -16.74 -8.51 23.84
CA GLU A 497 -17.87 -8.89 24.70
C GLU A 497 -17.68 -10.38 25.06
N ASN A 498 -17.62 -10.70 26.36
CA ASN A 498 -17.35 -12.07 26.85
C ASN A 498 -16.11 -12.72 26.22
N GLY A 499 -15.05 -11.93 26.00
CA GLY A 499 -13.80 -12.39 25.41
C GLY A 499 -13.82 -12.63 23.90
N LYS A 500 -14.91 -12.27 23.21
CA LYS A 500 -15.07 -12.36 21.75
C LYS A 500 -15.30 -11.01 21.11
N SER A 501 -14.73 -10.80 19.92
CA SER A 501 -14.87 -9.52 19.23
C SER A 501 -16.26 -9.34 18.64
N VAL A 502 -16.81 -8.16 18.84
CA VAL A 502 -18.04 -7.67 18.21
C VAL A 502 -17.75 -6.35 17.49
N GLU A 503 -18.50 -6.06 16.43
CA GLU A 503 -18.38 -4.81 15.68
C GLU A 503 -19.66 -3.96 15.76
N LYS A 504 -19.48 -2.63 15.77
CA LYS A 504 -20.55 -1.65 15.66
C LYS A 504 -20.12 -0.51 14.72
N ILE A 505 -21.05 -0.06 13.89
CA ILE A 505 -20.82 1.02 12.92
C ILE A 505 -21.70 2.19 13.33
N TYR A 506 -21.10 3.38 13.41
CA TYR A 506 -21.79 4.61 13.74
C TYR A 506 -21.64 5.61 12.60
N ASP A 507 -22.74 6.02 11.97
CA ASP A 507 -22.76 7.21 11.13
C ASP A 507 -22.61 8.44 12.06
N VAL A 508 -21.43 9.07 12.08
CA VAL A 508 -21.11 10.15 13.03
C VAL A 508 -21.32 11.54 12.45
N ALA A 509 -21.22 11.67 11.13
CA ALA A 509 -21.49 12.91 10.41
C ALA A 509 -21.95 12.60 8.98
N LEU A 510 -22.98 13.29 8.51
CA LEU A 510 -23.66 13.03 7.24
C LEU A 510 -23.78 14.33 6.45
N SER A 511 -23.57 14.27 5.14
CA SER A 511 -23.77 15.40 4.24
C SER A 511 -25.27 15.71 4.02
N ASN A 512 -25.54 16.87 3.41
CA ASN A 512 -26.88 17.29 2.98
C ASN A 512 -27.93 17.34 4.11
N GLY A 513 -27.50 17.58 5.35
CA GLY A 513 -28.40 17.68 6.51
C GLY A 513 -29.10 16.38 6.89
N ARG A 514 -28.67 15.24 6.32
CA ARG A 514 -29.22 13.92 6.65
C ARG A 514 -28.95 13.57 8.11
N LYS A 515 -29.82 12.72 8.66
CA LYS A 515 -29.74 12.23 10.03
C LYS A 515 -29.95 10.72 10.05
N VAL A 516 -29.39 10.08 11.07
CA VAL A 516 -29.68 8.69 11.39
C VAL A 516 -31.14 8.59 11.79
N ASP A 517 -31.87 7.65 11.19
CA ASP A 517 -33.23 7.32 11.60
C ASP A 517 -33.19 6.68 13.00
N PRO A 518 -33.82 7.28 14.03
CA PRO A 518 -33.76 6.76 15.40
C PRO A 518 -34.39 5.38 15.57
N LYS A 519 -35.31 4.97 14.68
CA LYS A 519 -35.98 3.67 14.72
C LYS A 519 -35.16 2.60 14.02
N LYS A 520 -34.53 2.95 12.90
CA LYS A 520 -33.74 2.00 12.09
C LYS A 520 -32.27 1.94 12.48
N GLY A 521 -31.77 2.96 13.19
CA GLY A 521 -30.36 3.10 13.54
C GLY A 521 -29.44 3.36 12.34
N LYS A 522 -29.99 3.73 11.17
CA LYS A 522 -29.24 3.94 9.93
C LYS A 522 -29.63 5.25 9.26
N ALA A 523 -28.70 5.89 8.56
CA ALA A 523 -29.01 7.04 7.71
C ALA A 523 -29.51 6.61 6.33
N ALA A 524 -30.30 7.46 5.68
CA ALA A 524 -30.65 7.28 4.27
C ALA A 524 -29.40 7.29 3.38
N THR A 525 -29.43 6.52 2.29
CA THR A 525 -28.37 6.56 1.27
C THR A 525 -28.25 7.97 0.69
N VAL A 526 -27.03 8.35 0.31
CA VAL A 526 -26.83 9.60 -0.42
C VAL A 526 -27.48 9.50 -1.82
N GLY A 527 -27.81 10.64 -2.42
CA GLY A 527 -28.28 10.67 -3.80
C GLY A 527 -27.20 10.19 -4.79
N ASN A 528 -27.59 10.06 -6.06
CA ASN A 528 -26.67 9.72 -7.14
C ASN A 528 -26.79 10.76 -8.26
N THR A 529 -25.66 11.36 -8.65
CA THR A 529 -25.59 12.36 -9.72
C THR A 529 -24.88 11.83 -10.98
N VAL A 530 -24.57 10.53 -11.03
CA VAL A 530 -23.89 9.90 -12.14
C VAL A 530 -24.81 9.81 -13.36
N ASP A 531 -24.31 10.30 -14.49
CA ASP A 531 -24.81 10.02 -15.82
C ASP A 531 -24.01 8.85 -16.41
N LEU A 532 -24.63 7.68 -16.48
CA LEU A 532 -24.01 6.45 -17.01
C LEU A 532 -23.79 6.48 -18.52
N GLN A 533 -24.56 7.27 -19.27
CA GLN A 533 -24.40 7.37 -20.73
C GLN A 533 -23.19 8.23 -21.09
N ARG A 534 -22.92 9.26 -20.28
CA ARG A 534 -21.79 10.17 -20.47
C ARG A 534 -20.57 9.81 -19.64
N ALA A 535 -20.70 8.88 -18.68
CA ALA A 535 -19.72 8.60 -17.64
C ALA A 535 -19.24 9.88 -16.93
N THR A 536 -20.20 10.74 -16.56
CA THR A 536 -19.96 12.00 -15.83
C THR A 536 -20.76 12.04 -14.53
N TYR A 537 -20.43 12.95 -13.63
CA TYR A 537 -21.19 13.21 -12.41
C TYR A 537 -21.14 14.69 -12.04
N THR A 538 -21.97 15.12 -11.09
CA THR A 538 -21.93 16.49 -10.56
C THR A 538 -21.78 16.52 -9.05
N ASN A 539 -21.02 17.48 -8.54
CA ASN A 539 -20.84 17.74 -7.11
C ASN A 539 -21.97 18.61 -6.53
N THR A 540 -23.21 18.38 -6.96
CA THR A 540 -24.42 19.11 -6.48
C THR A 540 -24.95 18.58 -5.15
N ILE A 541 -24.49 17.40 -4.72
CA ILE A 541 -24.75 16.78 -3.41
C ILE A 541 -23.43 16.51 -2.68
N GLY A 542 -23.50 16.00 -1.45
CA GLY A 542 -22.32 15.79 -0.60
C GLY A 542 -21.84 17.07 0.08
N ALA A 543 -20.69 17.01 0.75
CA ALA A 543 -20.00 18.14 1.35
C ALA A 543 -18.51 18.16 0.97
N THR A 544 -17.91 19.33 0.85
CA THR A 544 -16.47 19.44 0.55
C THR A 544 -15.60 19.14 1.77
N GLU A 545 -16.13 19.36 2.97
CA GLU A 545 -15.51 19.11 4.26
C GLU A 545 -16.57 18.65 5.26
N ILE A 546 -16.23 17.68 6.11
CA ILE A 546 -17.08 17.24 7.23
C ILE A 546 -16.21 17.11 8.48
N SER A 547 -16.70 17.62 9.61
CA SER A 547 -16.06 17.42 10.91
C SER A 547 -17.07 17.18 12.04
N ALA A 548 -16.65 16.41 13.05
CA ALA A 548 -17.46 16.11 14.22
C ALA A 548 -16.59 15.76 15.44
N VAL A 549 -17.06 16.15 16.63
CA VAL A 549 -16.59 15.57 17.88
C VAL A 549 -17.62 14.55 18.35
N TRP A 550 -17.28 13.27 18.27
CA TRP A 550 -18.16 12.16 18.60
C TRP A 550 -17.72 11.49 19.91
N GLN A 551 -18.66 11.00 20.71
CA GLN A 551 -18.36 10.24 21.93
C GLN A 551 -18.97 8.85 21.79
N ASP A 552 -18.23 7.81 22.17
CA ASP A 552 -18.73 6.45 22.13
C ASP A 552 -19.92 6.28 23.10
N PRO A 553 -21.15 6.02 22.60
CA PRO A 553 -22.34 5.91 23.43
C PRO A 553 -22.42 4.59 24.20
N GLN A 554 -21.64 3.59 23.82
CA GLN A 554 -21.67 2.23 24.38
C GLN A 554 -20.28 1.80 24.82
N PHE A 555 -19.51 2.74 25.38
CA PHE A 555 -18.17 2.48 25.88
C PHE A 555 -18.20 1.58 27.11
N ASP A 556 -17.45 0.49 27.10
CA ASP A 556 -17.18 -0.34 28.26
C ASP A 556 -15.72 -0.13 28.70
N PRO A 557 -15.47 0.47 29.89
CA PRO A 557 -14.11 0.69 30.39
C PRO A 557 -13.35 -0.59 30.72
N LYS A 558 -14.02 -1.76 30.76
CA LYS A 558 -13.41 -3.07 31.04
C LYS A 558 -13.09 -3.86 29.77
N ALA A 559 -13.58 -3.44 28.61
CA ALA A 559 -13.37 -4.13 27.34
C ALA A 559 -12.25 -3.48 26.53
N ARG A 560 -11.38 -4.30 25.92
CA ARG A 560 -10.49 -3.82 24.85
C ARG A 560 -11.33 -3.34 23.67
N ALA A 561 -10.91 -2.25 23.04
CA ALA A 561 -11.58 -1.71 21.87
C ALA A 561 -10.59 -1.12 20.85
N ALA A 562 -11.00 -1.14 19.58
CA ALA A 562 -10.34 -0.47 18.47
C ALA A 562 -11.39 0.35 17.71
N TYR A 563 -11.02 1.56 17.29
CA TYR A 563 -11.88 2.46 16.54
C TYR A 563 -11.15 2.91 15.30
N TYR A 564 -11.76 2.82 14.12
CA TYR A 564 -11.24 3.48 12.94
C TYR A 564 -12.34 4.23 12.21
N LEU A 565 -11.92 5.23 11.44
CA LEU A 565 -12.78 6.07 10.62
C LEU A 565 -12.86 5.49 9.21
N ARG A 566 -14.07 5.37 8.68
CA ARG A 566 -14.35 5.21 7.24
C ARG A 566 -15.00 6.48 6.71
N VAL A 567 -14.42 7.06 5.68
CA VAL A 567 -14.95 8.22 4.95
C VAL A 567 -15.53 7.71 3.64
N LEU A 568 -16.73 8.12 3.28
CA LEU A 568 -17.34 7.79 1.98
C LEU A 568 -17.55 9.06 1.17
N GLU A 569 -17.25 8.98 -0.13
CA GLU A 569 -17.57 9.99 -1.13
C GLU A 569 -18.92 9.67 -1.82
N ILE A 570 -19.50 10.65 -2.49
CA ILE A 570 -20.71 10.43 -3.30
C ILE A 570 -20.39 9.56 -4.52
N PRO A 571 -21.40 8.88 -5.11
CA PRO A 571 -21.15 8.01 -6.27
C PRO A 571 -20.49 8.72 -7.45
N THR A 572 -19.50 8.06 -8.06
CA THR A 572 -18.85 8.44 -9.31
C THR A 572 -19.00 7.33 -10.36
N PRO A 573 -18.81 7.62 -11.66
CA PRO A 573 -18.69 6.58 -12.68
C PRO A 573 -17.46 5.72 -12.40
N ARG A 574 -17.62 4.40 -12.45
CA ARG A 574 -16.51 3.46 -12.35
C ARG A 574 -15.67 3.46 -13.64
N TRP A 575 -14.41 3.07 -13.59
CA TRP A 575 -13.46 3.04 -14.70
C TRP A 575 -13.99 2.20 -15.85
N SER A 576 -14.68 1.09 -15.53
CA SER A 576 -15.30 0.22 -16.52
C SER A 576 -16.41 0.93 -17.29
N THR A 577 -17.15 1.83 -16.63
CA THR A 577 -18.16 2.70 -17.25
C THR A 577 -17.50 3.77 -18.11
N ILE A 578 -16.45 4.41 -17.60
CA ILE A 578 -15.68 5.43 -18.33
C ILE A 578 -15.11 4.86 -19.62
N GLU A 579 -14.47 3.69 -19.55
CA GLU A 579 -13.88 3.03 -20.71
C GLU A 579 -14.94 2.53 -21.71
N ALA A 580 -16.06 1.99 -21.22
CA ALA A 580 -17.17 1.59 -22.10
C ALA A 580 -17.71 2.78 -22.91
N VAL A 581 -17.96 3.92 -22.25
CA VAL A 581 -18.43 5.15 -22.92
C VAL A 581 -17.40 5.69 -23.90
N LYS A 582 -16.12 5.81 -23.51
CA LYS A 582 -15.03 6.26 -24.39
C LYS A 582 -14.93 5.44 -25.68
N ARG A 583 -15.29 4.15 -25.63
CA ARG A 583 -15.16 3.19 -26.74
C ARG A 583 -16.45 2.93 -27.49
N GLY A 584 -17.57 3.56 -27.09
CA GLY A 584 -18.88 3.27 -27.65
C GLY A 584 -19.33 1.81 -27.44
N GLN A 585 -18.95 1.21 -26.31
CA GLN A 585 -19.26 -0.17 -25.94
C GLN A 585 -20.38 -0.21 -24.88
N PRO A 586 -21.16 -1.30 -24.80
CA PRO A 586 -22.08 -1.49 -23.69
C PRO A 586 -21.32 -1.62 -22.36
N LEU A 587 -21.99 -1.27 -21.26
CA LEU A 587 -21.45 -1.50 -19.92
C LEU A 587 -21.24 -3.02 -19.69
N PRO A 588 -20.14 -3.43 -19.05
CA PRO A 588 -19.91 -4.84 -18.74
C PRO A 588 -21.04 -5.42 -17.87
N GLU A 589 -21.58 -6.57 -18.26
CA GLU A 589 -22.60 -7.26 -17.48
C GLU A 589 -22.06 -7.72 -16.11
N GLY A 590 -22.87 -7.58 -15.06
CA GLY A 590 -22.50 -8.01 -13.71
C GLY A 590 -21.47 -7.13 -12.99
N VAL A 591 -21.06 -6.00 -13.58
CA VAL A 591 -20.14 -5.03 -12.99
C VAL A 591 -20.93 -3.75 -12.62
N PRO A 592 -20.75 -3.18 -11.41
CA PRO A 592 -21.40 -1.92 -11.04
C PRO A 592 -21.02 -0.78 -11.98
N GLY A 593 -22.01 -0.01 -12.43
CA GLY A 593 -21.79 1.17 -13.27
C GLY A 593 -21.20 2.38 -12.51
N THR A 594 -21.30 2.36 -11.18
CA THR A 594 -20.84 3.43 -10.28
C THR A 594 -20.02 2.86 -9.14
N ILE A 595 -19.15 3.68 -8.57
CA ILE A 595 -18.35 3.39 -7.38
C ILE A 595 -18.56 4.48 -6.31
N GLN A 596 -18.42 4.12 -5.03
CA GLN A 596 -18.38 5.09 -3.93
C GLN A 596 -17.02 4.96 -3.25
N GLU A 597 -16.12 5.84 -3.68
CA GLU A 597 -14.77 5.96 -3.18
C GLU A 597 -14.76 6.27 -1.68
N ARG A 598 -13.68 5.87 -1.01
CA ARG A 598 -13.59 5.87 0.44
C ARG A 598 -12.17 5.92 0.96
N GLY A 599 -12.04 6.28 2.24
CA GLY A 599 -10.78 6.21 2.96
C GLY A 599 -10.95 5.61 4.34
N TRP A 600 -9.88 5.02 4.86
CA TRP A 600 -9.83 4.31 6.13
C TRP A 600 -8.67 4.80 6.98
N SER A 601 -8.95 5.37 8.15
CA SER A 601 -7.90 5.74 9.10
C SER A 601 -7.28 4.50 9.73
N SER A 602 -6.01 4.58 10.13
CA SER A 602 -5.50 3.61 11.11
C SER A 602 -6.36 3.60 12.39
N PRO A 603 -6.45 2.46 13.10
CA PRO A 603 -7.24 2.40 14.33
C PRO A 603 -6.59 3.17 15.49
N VAL A 604 -7.42 3.76 16.35
CA VAL A 604 -7.05 4.14 17.72
C VAL A 604 -7.48 3.03 18.67
N TRP A 605 -6.63 2.71 19.63
CA TRP A 605 -6.81 1.56 20.53
C TRP A 605 -7.13 1.99 21.96
N PHE A 606 -7.98 1.22 22.63
CA PHE A 606 -8.20 1.30 24.07
C PHE A 606 -7.86 -0.05 24.71
N VAL A 607 -6.98 -0.01 25.71
CA VAL A 607 -6.61 -1.16 26.54
C VAL A 607 -6.99 -0.83 27.99
N PRO A 608 -7.87 -1.61 28.63
CA PRO A 608 -8.19 -1.44 30.04
C PRO A 608 -6.94 -1.56 30.92
N GLN A 609 -6.88 -0.78 32.00
CA GLN A 609 -5.90 -1.01 33.05
C GLN A 609 -6.20 -2.35 33.74
N GLN A 610 -5.15 -3.14 33.99
CA GLN A 610 -5.23 -4.36 34.79
C GLN A 610 -5.32 -4.05 36.27
#